data_AF-X0QM37-F1
#
_entry.id   AF-X0QM37-F1
#
_cell.length_a   1.000
_cell.length_b   1.000
_cell.length_c   1.000
_cell.angle_alpha   90.00
_cell.angle_beta   90.00
_cell.angle_gamma   90.00
#
_symmetry.space_group_name_H-M   'P 1'
#
loop_
_entity.id
_entity.type
_entity.pdbx_description
1 polymer ?
#
loop_
_entity_poly.entity_id
_entity_poly.type
_entity_poly.pdbx_seq_one_letter_code
_entity_poly.pdbx_strand_id
1 'polypeptide(L)'
;MSQNYLNLLINELESRWDEITTLLKAAEDHKETNVALHDAICRSVTVLMVTNLEGFYKDLIRNTIDDLNDNYRFNELSEAIQRHYCSKFLDSQSTDKAKNTLTNILIEEFKILNSNINFKPFLYSKNNNPKPQIIETLFDNLGINIVFQILKSSRYELVFSEGNSYLEDKISEYTYELHNCSLNFPYQYTSKSFNILTNTSKQRKERTLWEEFLDQLNKRRHEVAHGNDLRNIDSVEHLTFQKNKIIFLQLALIHIIIEEFGTYTAIYRPRSISLVNILVPN
;
A
#
# COMPACT_ATOMS: atom_id res chain seq x y z
N MET A 1 14.55 14.02 16.74
CA MET A 1 13.39 13.89 15.86
C MET A 1 12.92 12.47 16.01
N SER A 2 11.64 12.23 16.33
CA SER A 2 11.09 10.88 16.23
C SER A 2 11.18 10.47 14.76
N GLN A 3 11.62 9.24 14.53
CA GLN A 3 11.79 8.69 13.19
C GLN A 3 10.44 8.05 12.82
N ASN A 4 9.78 8.53 11.77
CA ASN A 4 8.51 7.92 11.36
C ASN A 4 8.78 6.65 10.56
N TYR A 5 8.14 5.56 10.98
CA TYR A 5 8.37 4.22 10.45
C TYR A 5 7.88 4.10 9.00
N LEU A 6 6.78 4.75 8.63
CA LEU A 6 6.29 4.76 7.25
C LEU A 6 7.25 5.49 6.30
N ASN A 7 7.93 6.55 6.77
CA ASN A 7 8.97 7.22 5.99
C ASN A 7 10.17 6.30 5.73
N LEU A 8 10.57 5.48 6.71
CA LEU A 8 11.61 4.47 6.50
C LEU A 8 11.20 3.43 5.46
N LEU A 9 9.96 2.95 5.53
CA LEU A 9 9.44 2.00 4.54
C LEU A 9 9.48 2.58 3.11
N ILE A 10 9.18 3.88 2.94
CA ILE A 10 9.29 4.56 1.65
C ILE A 10 10.74 4.62 1.17
N ASN A 11 11.68 4.97 2.06
CA ASN A 11 13.10 5.06 1.72
C ASN A 11 13.72 3.71 1.38
N GLU A 12 13.23 2.63 1.98
CA GLU A 12 13.69 1.27 1.71
C GLU A 12 13.04 0.66 0.47
N LEU A 13 11.95 1.26 -0.07
CA LEU A 13 11.14 0.64 -1.11
C LEU A 13 11.97 0.22 -2.33
N GLU A 14 12.83 1.11 -2.84
CA GLU A 14 13.69 0.82 -4.00
C GLU A 14 14.63 -0.37 -3.72
N SER A 15 15.32 -0.35 -2.58
CA SER A 15 16.28 -1.39 -2.20
C SER A 15 15.66 -2.78 -2.08
N ARG A 16 14.37 -2.87 -1.74
CA ARG A 16 13.62 -4.15 -1.69
C ARG A 16 13.51 -4.81 -3.06
N TRP A 17 13.71 -4.07 -4.15
CA TRP A 17 13.61 -4.56 -5.53
C TRP A 17 14.98 -4.78 -6.19
N ASP A 18 16.09 -4.56 -5.48
CA ASP A 18 17.45 -4.74 -6.01
C ASP A 18 17.74 -6.19 -6.42
N GLU A 19 17.30 -7.15 -5.61
CA GLU A 19 17.44 -8.58 -5.92
C GLU A 19 16.73 -8.93 -7.22
N ILE A 20 15.46 -8.53 -7.34
CA ILE A 20 14.65 -8.80 -8.55
C ILE A 20 15.23 -8.07 -9.76
N THR A 21 15.72 -6.85 -9.59
CA THR A 21 16.35 -6.08 -10.68
C THR A 21 17.65 -6.74 -11.14
N THR A 22 18.46 -7.26 -10.21
CA THR A 22 19.68 -8.02 -10.52
C THR A 22 19.35 -9.30 -11.29
N LEU A 23 18.32 -10.02 -10.86
CA LEU A 23 17.86 -11.24 -11.53
C LEU A 23 17.34 -10.94 -12.94
N LEU A 24 16.54 -9.90 -13.12
CA LEU A 24 16.02 -9.51 -14.45
C LEU A 24 17.16 -9.15 -15.42
N LYS A 25 18.19 -8.44 -14.95
CA LYS A 25 19.39 -8.16 -15.75
C LYS A 25 20.12 -9.44 -16.14
N ALA A 26 20.34 -10.34 -15.17
CA ALA A 26 20.99 -11.62 -15.43
C ALA A 26 20.18 -12.49 -16.40
N ALA A 27 18.84 -12.44 -16.37
CA ALA A 27 18.00 -13.13 -17.33
C ALA A 27 18.24 -12.60 -18.76
N GLU A 28 18.22 -11.28 -18.95
CA GLU A 28 18.43 -10.68 -20.28
C GLU A 28 19.80 -11.03 -20.86
N ASP A 29 20.86 -11.00 -20.03
CA ASP A 29 22.23 -11.36 -20.44
C ASP A 29 22.34 -12.81 -20.95
N HIS A 30 21.45 -13.71 -20.49
CA HIS A 30 21.46 -15.14 -20.84
C HIS A 30 20.39 -15.54 -21.84
N LYS A 31 19.59 -14.60 -22.34
CA LYS A 31 18.44 -14.85 -23.21
C LYS A 31 18.78 -15.64 -24.47
N GLU A 32 19.93 -15.36 -25.09
CA GLU A 32 20.38 -16.03 -26.32
C GLU A 32 21.42 -17.13 -26.04
N THR A 33 22.21 -16.99 -24.97
CA THR A 33 23.37 -17.84 -24.70
C THR A 33 23.04 -19.04 -23.81
N ASN A 34 22.05 -18.92 -22.92
CA ASN A 34 21.62 -19.98 -22.02
C ASN A 34 20.12 -19.84 -21.69
N VAL A 35 19.28 -20.23 -22.66
CA VAL A 35 17.81 -20.17 -22.55
C VAL A 35 17.28 -20.87 -21.30
N ALA A 36 17.88 -22.01 -20.92
CA ALA A 36 17.45 -22.75 -19.73
C ALA A 36 17.66 -21.94 -18.44
N LEU A 37 18.78 -21.22 -18.34
CA LEU A 37 19.07 -20.33 -17.21
C LEU A 37 18.17 -19.08 -17.24
N HIS A 38 18.01 -18.44 -18.40
CA HIS A 38 17.06 -17.34 -18.60
C HIS A 38 15.66 -17.73 -18.09
N ASP A 39 15.14 -18.86 -18.54
CA ASP A 39 13.80 -19.34 -18.18
C ASP A 39 13.68 -19.65 -16.69
N ALA A 40 14.72 -20.22 -16.08
CA ALA A 40 14.75 -20.48 -14.65
C ALA A 40 14.71 -19.19 -13.83
N ILE A 41 15.50 -18.18 -14.23
CA ILE A 41 15.54 -16.88 -13.55
C ILE A 41 14.19 -16.17 -13.65
N CYS A 42 13.60 -16.11 -14.85
CA CYS A 42 12.31 -15.46 -15.06
C CYS A 42 11.20 -16.08 -14.20
N ARG A 43 11.12 -17.42 -14.14
CA ARG A 43 10.19 -18.13 -13.25
C ARG A 43 10.43 -17.80 -11.78
N SER A 44 11.70 -17.75 -11.34
CA SER A 44 12.03 -17.36 -9.97
C SER A 44 11.60 -15.92 -9.67
N VAL A 45 11.82 -14.99 -10.59
CA VAL A 45 11.39 -13.59 -10.47
C VAL A 45 9.87 -13.50 -10.29
N THR A 46 9.08 -14.23 -11.09
CA THR A 46 7.61 -14.28 -10.94
C THR A 46 7.19 -14.63 -9.51
N VAL A 47 7.83 -15.62 -8.89
CA VAL A 47 7.53 -16.03 -7.52
C VAL A 47 7.98 -14.96 -6.51
N LEU A 48 9.20 -14.42 -6.68
CA LEU A 48 9.78 -13.41 -5.80
C LEU A 48 8.98 -12.11 -5.80
N MET A 49 8.43 -11.68 -6.94
CA MET A 49 7.55 -10.50 -7.02
C MET A 49 6.34 -10.63 -6.08
N VAL A 50 5.70 -11.80 -6.05
CA VAL A 50 4.55 -12.06 -5.18
C VAL A 50 4.95 -12.12 -3.70
N THR A 51 6.07 -12.76 -3.40
CA THR A 51 6.61 -12.83 -2.03
C THR A 51 7.03 -11.46 -1.50
N ASN A 52 7.63 -10.61 -2.35
CA ASN A 52 8.00 -9.24 -1.99
C ASN A 52 6.75 -8.43 -1.62
N LEU A 53 5.68 -8.55 -2.42
CA LEU A 53 4.41 -7.89 -2.17
C LEU A 53 3.74 -8.36 -0.86
N GLU A 54 3.79 -9.66 -0.56
CA GLU A 54 3.31 -10.20 0.73
C GLU A 54 4.09 -9.62 1.92
N GLY A 55 5.42 -9.55 1.80
CA GLY A 55 6.28 -8.93 2.81
C GLY A 55 5.96 -7.45 3.02
N PHE A 56 5.77 -6.73 1.92
CA PHE A 56 5.44 -5.30 1.95
C PHE A 56 4.18 -5.00 2.76
N TYR A 57 3.08 -5.72 2.56
CA TYR A 57 1.86 -5.41 3.32
C TYR A 57 2.00 -5.64 4.82
N LYS A 58 2.79 -6.64 5.23
CA LYS A 58 3.10 -6.89 6.64
C LYS A 58 3.89 -5.72 7.23
N ASP A 59 4.85 -5.20 6.48
CA ASP A 59 5.65 -4.05 6.91
C ASP A 59 4.82 -2.76 6.88
N LEU A 60 3.96 -2.55 5.89
CA LEU A 60 3.05 -1.40 5.83
C LEU A 60 2.18 -1.31 7.09
N ILE A 61 1.54 -2.42 7.47
CA ILE A 61 0.71 -2.46 8.68
C ILE A 61 1.56 -2.30 9.94
N ARG A 62 2.74 -2.92 10.03
CA ARG A 62 3.63 -2.75 11.18
C ARG A 62 4.04 -1.29 11.36
N ASN A 63 4.63 -0.69 10.33
CA ASN A 63 5.12 0.68 10.37
C ASN A 63 3.97 1.68 10.66
N THR A 64 2.79 1.46 10.09
CA THR A 64 1.60 2.28 10.40
C THR A 64 1.23 2.19 11.89
N ILE A 65 1.21 0.99 12.46
CA ILE A 65 0.86 0.79 13.87
C ILE A 65 1.93 1.34 14.81
N ASP A 66 3.21 1.23 14.45
CA ASP A 66 4.31 1.80 15.22
C ASP A 66 4.25 3.33 15.22
N ASP A 67 3.98 3.97 14.06
CA ASP A 67 3.73 5.41 13.98
C ASP A 67 2.51 5.83 14.83
N LEU A 68 1.42 5.06 14.82
CA LEU A 68 0.26 5.33 15.67
C LEU A 68 0.59 5.21 17.16
N ASN A 69 1.36 4.21 17.58
CA ASN A 69 1.74 4.03 18.98
C ASN A 69 2.68 5.14 19.48
N ASP A 70 3.57 5.64 18.63
CA ASP A 70 4.53 6.69 19.01
C ASP A 70 3.86 8.08 19.13
N ASN A 71 2.70 8.27 18.49
CA ASN A 71 2.06 9.58 18.39
C ASN A 71 0.66 9.66 19.02
N TYR A 72 -0.01 8.53 19.25
CA TYR A 72 -1.33 8.46 19.85
C TYR A 72 -1.40 7.53 21.04
N ARG A 73 -2.21 7.94 22.01
CA ARG A 73 -2.72 7.11 23.08
C ARG A 73 -3.83 6.20 22.57
N PHE A 74 -4.06 5.08 23.25
CA PHE A 74 -5.12 4.14 22.84
C PHE A 74 -6.48 4.83 22.67
N ASN A 75 -6.81 5.76 23.58
CA ASN A 75 -8.07 6.51 23.56
C ASN A 75 -8.17 7.56 22.44
N GLU A 76 -7.05 7.91 21.78
CA GLU A 76 -6.98 8.84 20.65
C GLU A 76 -7.10 8.11 19.30
N LEU A 77 -6.92 6.78 19.28
CA LEU A 77 -7.11 5.96 18.08
C LEU A 77 -8.58 5.94 17.62
N SER A 78 -8.79 5.68 16.33
CA SER A 78 -10.14 5.55 15.77
C SER A 78 -10.90 4.38 16.40
N GLU A 79 -12.23 4.50 16.49
CA GLU A 79 -13.09 3.43 17.01
C GLU A 79 -12.89 2.13 16.22
N ALA A 80 -12.67 2.22 14.90
CA ALA A 80 -12.40 1.07 14.05
C ALA A 80 -11.16 0.29 14.51
N ILE A 81 -10.04 0.98 14.74
CA ILE A 81 -8.78 0.39 15.21
C ILE A 81 -8.95 -0.20 16.62
N GLN A 82 -9.56 0.56 17.54
CA GLN A 82 -9.81 0.11 18.91
C GLN A 82 -10.65 -1.18 18.93
N ARG A 83 -11.77 -1.19 18.18
CA ARG A 83 -12.67 -2.35 18.08
C ARG A 83 -11.99 -3.54 17.44
N HIS A 84 -11.27 -3.33 16.33
CA HIS A 84 -10.57 -4.41 15.65
C HIS A 84 -9.57 -5.08 16.59
N TYR A 85 -8.70 -4.28 17.21
CA TYR A 85 -7.68 -4.77 18.15
C TYR A 85 -8.31 -5.58 19.30
N CYS A 86 -9.32 -5.02 19.97
CA CYS A 86 -9.97 -5.67 21.11
C CYS A 86 -10.71 -6.95 20.71
N SER A 87 -11.35 -6.96 19.54
CA SER A 87 -12.12 -8.12 19.07
C SER A 87 -11.26 -9.38 18.84
N LYS A 88 -9.95 -9.22 18.62
CA LYS A 88 -9.02 -10.33 18.38
C LYS A 88 -8.62 -11.09 19.63
N PHE A 89 -8.89 -10.56 20.82
CA PHE A 89 -8.71 -11.27 22.10
C PHE A 89 -9.91 -12.15 22.47
N LEU A 90 -10.99 -12.11 21.68
CA LEU A 90 -12.23 -12.81 21.97
C LEU A 90 -12.34 -14.11 21.19
N ASP A 91 -12.90 -15.14 21.83
CA ASP A 91 -13.10 -16.44 21.20
C ASP A 91 -14.08 -16.39 20.03
N SER A 92 -13.79 -17.17 19.00
CA SER A 92 -14.63 -17.26 17.80
C SER A 92 -16.02 -17.84 18.11
N GLN A 93 -16.20 -18.54 19.23
CA GLN A 93 -17.41 -19.26 19.61
C GLN A 93 -18.48 -18.40 20.29
N SER A 94 -18.15 -17.18 20.74
CA SER A 94 -19.12 -16.29 21.38
C SER A 94 -20.14 -15.73 20.38
N THR A 95 -21.39 -15.50 20.83
CA THR A 95 -22.43 -14.84 20.03
C THR A 95 -22.04 -13.40 19.69
N ASP A 96 -22.53 -12.86 18.57
CA ASP A 96 -22.17 -11.49 18.14
C ASP A 96 -22.51 -10.43 19.18
N LYS A 97 -23.65 -10.59 19.87
CA LYS A 97 -24.04 -9.70 20.96
C LYS A 97 -23.03 -9.75 22.12
N ALA A 98 -22.65 -10.95 22.55
CA ALA A 98 -21.66 -11.11 23.63
C ALA A 98 -20.29 -10.57 23.23
N LYS A 99 -19.84 -10.84 21.99
CA LYS A 99 -18.58 -10.30 21.45
C LYS A 99 -18.57 -8.78 21.46
N ASN A 100 -19.66 -8.15 21.01
CA ASN A 100 -19.75 -6.69 21.00
C ASN A 100 -19.69 -6.10 22.41
N THR A 101 -20.42 -6.68 23.38
CA THR A 101 -20.36 -6.24 24.77
C THR A 101 -18.95 -6.40 25.35
N LEU A 102 -18.31 -7.54 25.16
CA LEU A 102 -16.95 -7.80 25.65
C LEU A 102 -15.91 -6.89 24.98
N THR A 103 -16.06 -6.63 23.67
CA THR A 103 -15.19 -5.70 22.93
C THR A 103 -15.26 -4.31 23.54
N ASN A 104 -16.46 -3.81 23.85
CA ASN A 104 -16.63 -2.49 24.45
C ASN A 104 -16.01 -2.43 25.85
N ILE A 105 -16.15 -3.49 26.66
CA ILE A 105 -15.51 -3.58 27.98
C ILE A 105 -13.98 -3.50 27.83
N LEU A 106 -13.40 -4.30 26.93
CA LEU A 106 -11.96 -4.29 26.67
C LEU A 106 -11.47 -2.91 26.21
N ILE A 107 -12.22 -2.23 25.34
CA ILE A 107 -11.89 -0.87 24.90
C ILE A 107 -11.81 0.08 26.09
N GLU A 108 -12.80 0.08 26.98
CA GLU A 108 -12.79 0.97 28.14
C GLU A 108 -11.61 0.67 29.08
N GLU A 109 -11.29 -0.61 29.31
CA GLU A 109 -10.10 -1.00 30.09
C GLU A 109 -8.80 -0.54 29.41
N PHE A 110 -8.64 -0.75 28.11
CA PHE A 110 -7.45 -0.31 27.38
C PHE A 110 -7.32 1.22 27.30
N LYS A 111 -8.43 1.97 27.26
CA LYS A 111 -8.43 3.43 27.37
C LYS A 111 -7.88 3.89 28.72
N ILE A 112 -8.25 3.21 29.80
CA ILE A 112 -7.76 3.50 31.16
C ILE A 112 -6.27 3.18 31.28
N LEU A 113 -5.85 2.02 30.79
CA LEU A 113 -4.45 1.56 30.83
C LEU A 113 -3.54 2.34 29.88
N ASN A 114 -4.10 2.99 28.87
CA ASN A 114 -3.37 3.66 27.81
C ASN A 114 -2.31 2.76 27.14
N SER A 115 -2.70 1.54 26.80
CA SER A 115 -1.79 0.52 26.27
C SER A 115 -1.51 0.72 24.79
N ASN A 116 -0.26 0.51 24.38
CA ASN A 116 0.08 0.39 22.96
C ASN A 116 -0.59 -0.84 22.34
N ILE A 117 -0.94 -0.75 21.06
CA ILE A 117 -1.51 -1.85 20.30
C ILE A 117 -0.42 -2.65 19.58
N ASN A 118 -0.62 -3.95 19.46
CA ASN A 118 0.23 -4.81 18.63
C ASN A 118 -0.28 -4.81 17.17
N PHE A 119 0.63 -4.84 16.19
CA PHE A 119 0.25 -4.92 14.77
C PHE A 119 -0.28 -6.29 14.34
N LYS A 120 0.09 -7.40 15.01
CA LYS A 120 -0.28 -8.76 14.62
C LYS A 120 -1.80 -8.98 14.51
N PRO A 121 -2.65 -8.49 15.44
CA PRO A 121 -4.10 -8.48 15.29
C PRO A 121 -4.65 -7.91 13.98
N PHE A 122 -3.93 -6.99 13.33
CA PHE A 122 -4.31 -6.36 12.07
C PHE A 122 -3.89 -7.17 10.84
N LEU A 123 -3.03 -8.18 11.02
CA LEU A 123 -2.62 -9.10 9.96
C LEU A 123 -3.58 -10.29 9.84
N TYR A 124 -3.52 -10.99 8.71
CA TYR A 124 -4.19 -12.28 8.56
C TYR A 124 -3.49 -13.39 9.33
N SER A 125 -4.29 -14.34 9.81
CA SER A 125 -3.82 -15.51 10.53
C SER A 125 -3.11 -16.55 9.65
N LYS A 126 -3.19 -16.45 8.32
CA LYS A 126 -2.55 -17.38 7.38
C LYS A 126 -1.74 -16.62 6.34
N ASN A 127 -0.52 -17.10 6.07
CA ASN A 127 0.27 -16.67 4.91
C ASN A 127 -0.49 -17.07 3.64
N ASN A 128 -1.20 -16.12 3.06
CA ASN A 128 -1.94 -16.28 1.83
C ASN A 128 -1.32 -15.34 0.80
N ASN A 129 -1.27 -15.79 -0.46
CA ASN A 129 -0.82 -14.96 -1.58
C ASN A 129 -1.66 -13.66 -1.66
N PRO A 130 -1.08 -12.52 -2.08
CA PRO A 130 -1.69 -11.19 -2.08
C PRO A 130 -2.90 -11.07 -3.00
N LYS A 131 -4.02 -11.67 -2.62
CA LYS A 131 -5.31 -11.53 -3.32
C LYS A 131 -5.92 -10.18 -3.01
N PRO A 132 -6.76 -9.62 -3.89
CA PRO A 132 -7.51 -8.40 -3.60
C PRO A 132 -8.19 -8.39 -2.22
N GLN A 133 -8.89 -9.48 -1.87
CA GLN A 133 -9.58 -9.59 -0.58
C GLN A 133 -8.64 -9.46 0.63
N ILE A 134 -7.37 -9.84 0.48
CA ILE A 134 -6.37 -9.68 1.54
C ILE A 134 -6.05 -8.20 1.72
N ILE A 135 -5.85 -7.45 0.65
CA ILE A 135 -5.52 -6.03 0.79
C ILE A 135 -6.73 -5.27 1.35
N GLU A 136 -7.94 -5.53 0.83
CA GLU A 136 -9.18 -4.93 1.35
C GLU A 136 -9.32 -5.17 2.85
N THR A 137 -9.25 -6.42 3.33
CA THR A 137 -9.44 -6.66 4.76
C THR A 137 -8.24 -6.21 5.62
N LEU A 138 -7.01 -6.00 5.10
CA LEU A 138 -5.95 -5.34 5.88
C LEU A 138 -6.32 -3.89 6.19
N PHE A 139 -6.84 -3.18 5.19
CA PHE A 139 -7.23 -1.79 5.31
C PHE A 139 -8.55 -1.64 6.08
N ASP A 140 -9.50 -2.56 5.90
CA ASP A 140 -10.74 -2.60 6.70
C ASP A 140 -10.40 -2.72 8.20
N ASN A 141 -9.37 -3.50 8.55
CA ASN A 141 -8.90 -3.64 9.94
C ASN A 141 -8.35 -2.32 10.52
N LEU A 142 -7.92 -1.38 9.67
CA LEU A 142 -7.52 -0.02 10.03
C LEU A 142 -8.69 0.99 9.96
N GLY A 143 -9.88 0.55 9.53
CA GLY A 143 -11.05 1.41 9.32
C GLY A 143 -11.18 1.98 7.90
N ILE A 144 -10.25 1.64 7.00
CA ILE A 144 -10.23 2.13 5.62
C ILE A 144 -10.93 1.11 4.73
N ASN A 145 -12.16 1.43 4.33
CA ASN A 145 -12.99 0.52 3.53
C ASN A 145 -12.79 0.78 2.03
N ILE A 146 -13.14 -0.21 1.19
CA ILE A 146 -13.27 -0.09 -0.27
C ILE A 146 -12.01 0.41 -1.00
N VAL A 147 -10.83 -0.07 -0.60
CA VAL A 147 -9.51 0.35 -1.10
C VAL A 147 -9.43 0.38 -2.63
N PHE A 148 -9.86 -0.69 -3.31
CA PHE A 148 -9.75 -0.73 -4.77
C PHE A 148 -10.71 0.22 -5.48
N GLN A 149 -11.83 0.60 -4.84
CA GLN A 149 -12.72 1.63 -5.39
C GLN A 149 -12.15 3.03 -5.17
N ILE A 150 -11.46 3.25 -4.05
CA ILE A 150 -10.67 4.46 -3.80
C ILE A 150 -9.60 4.59 -4.90
N LEU A 151 -8.87 3.51 -5.18
CA LEU A 151 -7.84 3.50 -6.23
C LEU A 151 -8.44 3.75 -7.62
N LYS A 152 -9.53 3.06 -7.99
CA LYS A 152 -10.24 3.23 -9.28
C LYS A 152 -10.67 4.68 -9.56
N SER A 153 -10.97 5.45 -8.53
CA SER A 153 -11.44 6.84 -8.65
C SER A 153 -10.36 7.89 -8.39
N SER A 154 -9.08 7.48 -8.38
CA SER A 154 -7.93 8.33 -8.06
C SER A 154 -7.04 8.63 -9.27
N ARG A 155 -6.10 9.58 -9.10
CA ARG A 155 -5.04 9.82 -10.09
C ARG A 155 -4.14 8.61 -10.34
N TYR A 156 -4.09 7.65 -9.40
CA TYR A 156 -3.32 6.43 -9.57
C TYR A 156 -3.92 5.51 -10.63
N GLU A 157 -5.25 5.48 -10.81
CA GLU A 157 -5.90 4.65 -11.85
C GLU A 157 -5.37 5.02 -13.24
N LEU A 158 -5.29 6.33 -13.51
CA LEU A 158 -4.81 6.85 -14.80
C LEU A 158 -3.40 6.36 -15.07
N VAL A 159 -2.47 6.58 -14.13
CA VAL A 159 -1.07 6.16 -14.29
C VAL A 159 -0.94 4.63 -14.40
N PHE A 160 -1.73 3.87 -13.64
CA PHE A 160 -1.68 2.41 -13.65
C PHE A 160 -2.16 1.80 -14.97
N SER A 161 -2.98 2.54 -15.73
CA SER A 161 -3.44 2.13 -17.06
C SER A 161 -2.44 2.38 -18.19
N GLU A 162 -1.37 3.14 -17.92
CA GLU A 162 -0.36 3.54 -18.90
C GLU A 162 0.77 2.50 -19.08
N GLY A 163 1.65 2.76 -20.06
CA GLY A 163 2.82 1.93 -20.37
C GLY A 163 3.99 2.10 -19.40
N ASN A 164 4.98 1.20 -19.52
CA ASN A 164 6.07 1.06 -18.54
C ASN A 164 6.92 2.33 -18.36
N SER A 165 7.29 3.02 -19.44
CA SER A 165 8.13 4.23 -19.36
C SER A 165 7.45 5.35 -18.56
N TYR A 166 6.16 5.58 -18.77
CA TYR A 166 5.40 6.58 -18.00
C TYR A 166 5.26 6.17 -16.52
N LEU A 167 5.11 4.86 -16.28
CA LEU A 167 5.02 4.31 -14.93
C LEU A 167 6.32 4.51 -14.14
N GLU A 168 7.48 4.29 -14.76
CA GLU A 168 8.81 4.49 -14.16
C GLU A 168 9.04 5.95 -13.73
N ASP A 169 8.69 6.90 -14.61
CA ASP A 169 8.75 8.33 -14.30
C ASP A 169 7.87 8.67 -13.09
N LYS A 170 6.64 8.12 -13.05
CA LYS A 170 5.69 8.37 -11.97
C LYS A 170 6.03 7.69 -10.66
N ILE A 171 6.69 6.54 -10.68
CA ILE A 171 7.22 5.89 -9.47
C ILE A 171 8.19 6.83 -8.76
N SER A 172 9.13 7.43 -9.51
CA SER A 172 10.12 8.35 -8.93
C SER A 172 9.46 9.61 -8.36
N GLU A 173 8.54 10.22 -9.11
CA GLU A 173 7.78 11.40 -8.68
C GLU A 173 6.99 11.12 -7.40
N TYR A 174 6.25 10.01 -7.34
CA TYR A 174 5.38 9.70 -6.21
C TYR A 174 6.17 9.22 -5.00
N THR A 175 7.30 8.55 -5.19
CA THR A 175 8.20 8.20 -4.07
C THR A 175 8.70 9.47 -3.39
N TYR A 176 9.16 10.46 -4.16
CA TYR A 176 9.61 11.74 -3.62
C TYR A 176 8.46 12.50 -2.93
N GLU A 177 7.26 12.50 -3.52
CA GLU A 177 6.08 13.12 -2.92
C GLU A 177 5.77 12.50 -1.55
N LEU A 178 5.64 11.16 -1.48
CA LEU A 178 5.28 10.44 -0.27
C LEU A 178 6.37 10.50 0.79
N HIS A 179 7.64 10.54 0.38
CA HIS A 179 8.75 10.80 1.29
C HIS A 179 8.53 12.12 2.04
N ASN A 180 8.24 13.20 1.32
CA ASN A 180 8.01 14.51 1.94
C ASN A 180 6.75 14.51 2.81
N CYS A 181 5.70 13.82 2.39
CA CYS A 181 4.46 13.71 3.16
C CYS A 181 4.61 12.95 4.47
N SER A 182 5.59 12.05 4.57
CA SER A 182 5.80 11.16 5.73
C SER A 182 6.89 11.65 6.69
N LEU A 183 7.51 12.82 6.45
CA LEU A 183 8.59 13.34 7.29
C LEU A 183 8.19 13.63 8.74
N ASN A 184 6.92 13.93 8.99
CA ASN A 184 6.38 14.20 10.33
C ASN A 184 5.08 13.43 10.54
N PHE A 185 4.73 13.21 11.80
CA PHE A 185 3.41 12.71 12.20
C PHE A 185 2.63 13.79 12.98
N PRO A 186 1.31 13.99 12.73
CA PRO A 186 0.51 13.40 11.65
C PRO A 186 1.12 13.68 10.27
N TYR A 187 0.89 12.79 9.32
CA TYR A 187 1.42 12.94 7.97
C TYR A 187 0.91 14.23 7.31
N GLN A 188 1.64 14.78 6.35
CA GLN A 188 1.34 16.08 5.76
C GLN A 188 1.16 15.97 4.25
N TYR A 189 -0.06 16.16 3.76
CA TYR A 189 -0.34 16.12 2.31
C TYR A 189 -0.94 17.44 1.83
N THR A 190 -0.63 17.79 0.57
CA THR A 190 -0.95 19.11 -0.01
C THR A 190 -2.04 19.06 -1.06
N SER A 191 -2.38 17.87 -1.55
CA SER A 191 -3.48 17.61 -2.46
C SER A 191 -4.15 16.30 -2.09
N LYS A 192 -5.48 16.29 -2.04
CA LYS A 192 -6.23 15.04 -1.94
C LYS A 192 -6.10 14.28 -3.25
N SER A 193 -5.46 13.12 -3.20
CA SER A 193 -5.35 12.16 -4.30
C SER A 193 -6.56 11.25 -4.39
N PHE A 194 -7.28 11.10 -3.28
CA PHE A 194 -8.42 10.20 -3.18
C PHE A 194 -9.72 10.96 -2.96
N ASN A 195 -10.69 10.73 -3.83
CA ASN A 195 -12.06 11.13 -3.59
C ASN A 195 -12.68 10.09 -2.65
N ILE A 196 -12.70 10.36 -1.34
CA ILE A 196 -13.45 9.52 -0.39
C ILE A 196 -14.92 9.62 -0.77
N LEU A 197 -15.42 8.64 -1.53
CA LEU A 197 -16.82 8.55 -1.92
C LEU A 197 -17.64 8.29 -0.66
N THR A 198 -18.40 9.30 -0.20
CA THR A 198 -19.24 9.22 1.00
C THR A 198 -20.55 8.43 0.81
N ASN A 199 -20.71 7.65 -0.27
CA ASN A 199 -21.96 6.92 -0.52
C ASN A 199 -21.74 5.50 -1.03
N THR A 200 -21.83 4.55 -0.10
CA THR A 200 -21.98 3.12 -0.37
C THR A 200 -23.41 2.80 -0.76
N SER A 201 -23.72 2.85 -2.06
CA SER A 201 -24.71 1.91 -2.57
C SER A 201 -23.98 0.59 -2.85
N LYS A 202 -24.55 -0.53 -2.39
CA LYS A 202 -24.10 -1.90 -2.71
C LYS A 202 -24.33 -2.20 -4.20
N GLN A 203 -23.85 -1.35 -5.10
CA GLN A 203 -23.77 -1.70 -6.51
C GLN A 203 -22.78 -2.84 -6.64
N ARG A 204 -23.12 -3.80 -7.51
CA ARG A 204 -22.28 -4.95 -7.86
C ARG A 204 -20.87 -4.41 -8.13
N LYS A 205 -19.91 -4.68 -7.22
CA LYS A 205 -18.51 -4.27 -7.37
C LYS A 205 -17.99 -4.94 -8.65
N GLU A 206 -17.91 -4.15 -9.72
CA GLU A 206 -17.12 -4.52 -10.89
C GLU A 206 -15.66 -4.62 -10.45
N ARG A 207 -14.96 -5.65 -10.94
CA ARG A 207 -13.53 -5.80 -10.69
C ARG A 207 -12.79 -4.58 -11.24
N THR A 208 -11.89 -4.03 -10.45
CA THR A 208 -11.03 -2.92 -10.87
C THR A 208 -9.77 -3.42 -11.57
N LEU A 209 -9.07 -2.54 -12.31
CA LEU A 209 -7.80 -2.88 -12.96
C LEU A 209 -6.76 -3.42 -11.97
N TRP A 210 -6.75 -2.90 -10.75
CA TRP A 210 -5.88 -3.35 -9.66
C TRP A 210 -6.20 -4.77 -9.21
N GLU A 211 -7.49 -5.10 -9.11
CA GLU A 211 -7.91 -6.43 -8.70
C GLU A 211 -7.61 -7.47 -9.76
N GLU A 212 -7.87 -7.13 -11.04
CA GLU A 212 -7.53 -7.98 -12.18
C GLU A 212 -6.02 -8.22 -12.27
N PHE A 213 -5.22 -7.17 -12.07
CA PHE A 213 -3.76 -7.28 -12.02
C PHE A 213 -3.29 -8.26 -10.94
N LEU A 214 -3.80 -8.12 -9.71
CA LEU A 214 -3.46 -9.03 -8.61
C LEU A 214 -3.92 -10.47 -8.89
N ASP A 215 -5.11 -10.66 -9.47
CA ASP A 215 -5.61 -11.98 -9.84
C ASP A 215 -4.70 -12.63 -10.89
N GLN A 216 -4.26 -11.88 -11.90
CA GLN A 216 -3.31 -12.33 -12.93
C GLN A 216 -1.94 -12.67 -12.34
N LEU A 217 -1.40 -11.79 -11.49
CA LEU A 217 -0.11 -11.99 -10.82
C LEU A 217 -0.12 -13.27 -9.97
N ASN A 218 -1.19 -13.50 -9.20
CA ASN A 218 -1.36 -14.68 -8.38
C ASN A 218 -1.54 -15.96 -9.22
N LYS A 219 -2.32 -15.87 -10.31
CA LYS A 219 -2.50 -16.98 -11.25
C LYS A 219 -1.16 -17.39 -11.85
N ARG A 220 -0.37 -16.41 -12.30
CA ARG A 220 0.94 -16.67 -12.90
C ARG A 220 1.92 -17.33 -11.92
N ARG A 221 2.00 -16.82 -10.69
CA ARG A 221 2.79 -17.46 -9.62
C ARG A 221 2.33 -18.89 -9.32
N HIS A 222 1.03 -19.17 -9.38
CA HIS A 222 0.50 -20.52 -9.17
C HIS A 222 0.93 -21.47 -10.31
N GLU A 223 0.80 -21.04 -11.56
CA GLU A 223 1.24 -21.82 -12.73
C GLU A 223 2.73 -22.19 -12.67
N VAL A 224 3.58 -21.22 -12.33
CA VAL A 224 5.02 -21.43 -12.17
C VAL A 224 5.33 -22.35 -10.99
N ALA A 225 4.74 -22.11 -9.82
CA ALA A 225 5.04 -22.88 -8.61
C ALA A 225 4.61 -24.35 -8.69
N HIS A 226 3.57 -24.66 -9.46
CA HIS A 226 3.09 -26.04 -9.65
C HIS A 226 3.72 -26.73 -10.87
N GLY A 227 4.66 -26.08 -11.57
CA GLY A 227 5.36 -26.68 -12.72
C GLY A 227 4.46 -26.88 -13.94
N ASN A 228 3.32 -26.19 -14.01
CA ASN A 228 2.44 -26.22 -15.18
C ASN A 228 3.10 -25.55 -16.40
N ASP A 229 4.14 -24.75 -16.17
CA ASP A 229 4.88 -24.04 -17.21
C ASP A 229 6.40 -24.25 -17.06
N LEU A 230 6.93 -25.22 -17.81
CA LEU A 230 8.36 -25.56 -17.83
C LEU A 230 9.17 -24.67 -18.80
N ARG A 231 8.50 -23.95 -19.69
CA ARG A 231 9.11 -22.95 -20.59
C ARG A 231 8.69 -21.58 -20.08
N ASN A 232 9.61 -20.61 -20.06
CA ASN A 232 9.20 -19.28 -19.64
C ASN A 232 8.43 -18.57 -20.78
N ILE A 233 7.23 -18.09 -20.49
CA ILE A 233 6.39 -17.36 -21.46
C ILE A 233 6.59 -15.84 -21.31
N ASP A 234 7.08 -15.38 -20.16
CA ASP A 234 7.19 -13.95 -19.86
C ASP A 234 8.54 -13.39 -20.30
N SER A 235 8.55 -12.39 -21.16
CA SER A 235 9.79 -11.66 -21.47
C SER A 235 10.29 -10.89 -20.23
N VAL A 236 11.59 -10.60 -20.19
CA VAL A 236 12.18 -9.71 -19.16
C VAL A 236 11.48 -8.34 -19.16
N GLU A 237 11.11 -7.83 -20.33
CA GLU A 237 10.32 -6.61 -20.48
C GLU A 237 8.95 -6.73 -19.77
N HIS A 238 8.23 -7.84 -19.97
CA HIS A 238 6.95 -8.08 -19.30
C HIS A 238 7.12 -8.15 -17.78
N LEU A 239 8.11 -8.90 -17.29
CA LEU A 239 8.38 -9.02 -15.85
C LEU A 239 8.81 -7.68 -15.23
N THR A 240 9.55 -6.85 -15.97
CA THR A 240 9.91 -5.49 -15.55
C THR A 240 8.68 -4.62 -15.43
N PHE A 241 7.76 -4.69 -16.38
CA PHE A 241 6.49 -3.96 -16.31
C PHE A 241 5.62 -4.41 -15.13
N GLN A 242 5.55 -5.72 -14.87
CA GLN A 242 4.85 -6.26 -13.70
C GLN A 242 5.49 -5.76 -12.39
N LYS A 243 6.82 -5.80 -12.29
CA LYS A 243 7.59 -5.25 -11.15
C LYS A 243 7.20 -3.80 -10.88
N ASN A 244 7.23 -2.96 -11.91
CA ASN A 244 6.91 -1.53 -11.78
C ASN A 244 5.43 -1.31 -11.40
N LYS A 245 4.50 -2.12 -11.93
CA LYS A 245 3.09 -2.08 -11.47
C LYS A 245 2.93 -2.44 -9.99
N ILE A 246 3.70 -3.40 -9.49
CA ILE A 246 3.69 -3.73 -8.05
C ILE A 246 4.22 -2.56 -7.23
N ILE A 247 5.36 -1.98 -7.60
CA ILE A 247 5.93 -0.80 -6.92
C ILE A 247 4.91 0.34 -6.87
N PHE A 248 4.24 0.60 -8.00
CA PHE A 248 3.25 1.66 -8.07
C PHE A 248 2.01 1.38 -7.19
N LEU A 249 1.56 0.12 -7.12
CA LEU A 249 0.53 -0.30 -6.16
C LEU A 249 0.99 -0.08 -4.71
N GLN A 250 2.24 -0.38 -4.37
CA GLN A 250 2.80 -0.15 -3.03
C GLN A 250 2.74 1.34 -2.66
N LEU A 251 3.15 2.23 -3.57
CA LEU A 251 3.06 3.68 -3.39
C LEU A 251 1.61 4.16 -3.22
N ALA A 252 0.67 3.63 -4.01
CA ALA A 252 -0.73 3.98 -3.91
C ALA A 252 -1.32 3.62 -2.53
N LEU A 253 -0.99 2.43 -2.03
CA LEU A 253 -1.42 1.95 -0.71
C LEU A 253 -0.79 2.76 0.43
N ILE A 254 0.48 3.15 0.31
CA ILE A 254 1.12 4.07 1.26
C ILE A 254 0.40 5.42 1.28
N HIS A 255 0.04 5.97 0.12
CA HIS A 255 -0.64 7.27 0.08
C HIS A 255 -2.01 7.20 0.75
N ILE A 256 -2.75 6.10 0.62
CA ILE A 256 -4.01 5.92 1.34
C ILE A 256 -3.81 6.03 2.86
N ILE A 257 -2.75 5.40 3.40
CA ILE A 257 -2.39 5.53 4.82
C ILE A 257 -2.02 6.98 5.18
N ILE A 258 -1.24 7.65 4.34
CA ILE A 258 -0.85 9.06 4.53
C ILE A 258 -2.05 9.98 4.58
N GLU A 259 -3.04 9.82 3.69
CA GLU A 259 -4.23 10.67 3.70
C GLU A 259 -5.17 10.36 4.86
N GLU A 260 -5.28 9.09 5.27
CA GLU A 260 -6.13 8.67 6.40
C GLU A 260 -5.60 9.21 7.74
N PHE A 261 -4.29 9.08 7.99
CA PHE A 261 -3.65 9.48 9.25
C PHE A 261 -2.89 10.81 9.14
N GLY A 262 -3.15 11.59 8.09
CA GLY A 262 -2.50 12.85 7.82
C GLY A 262 -3.43 14.06 7.95
N THR A 263 -2.82 15.22 8.02
CA THR A 263 -3.50 16.51 7.98
C THR A 263 -3.28 17.17 6.62
N TYR A 264 -4.37 17.69 6.04
CA TYR A 264 -4.30 18.49 4.83
C TYR A 264 -3.66 19.85 5.12
N THR A 265 -2.49 20.10 4.55
CA THR A 265 -1.84 21.41 4.56
C THR A 265 -2.13 22.15 3.28
N ALA A 266 -3.03 23.14 3.35
CA ALA A 266 -3.20 24.06 2.24
C ALA A 266 -1.90 24.84 2.04
N ILE A 267 -1.23 24.66 0.90
CA ILE A 267 -0.12 25.55 0.51
C ILE A 267 -0.72 26.94 0.31
N TYR A 268 -0.52 27.84 1.26
CA TYR A 268 -0.78 29.26 1.05
C TYR A 268 0.27 29.76 0.05
N ARG A 269 -0.04 29.72 -1.25
CA ARG A 269 0.74 30.47 -2.24
C ARG A 269 0.47 31.95 -1.96
N PRO A 270 1.45 32.75 -1.48
CA PRO A 270 1.26 34.19 -1.44
C PRO A 270 0.93 34.62 -2.87
N ARG A 271 -0.18 35.33 -3.07
CA ARG A 271 -0.42 36.01 -4.35
C ARG A 271 0.80 36.88 -4.59
N SER A 272 1.57 36.57 -5.63
CA SER A 272 2.60 37.44 -6.15
C SER A 272 1.98 38.83 -6.34
N ILE A 273 2.44 39.78 -5.53
CA ILE A 273 2.06 41.19 -5.67
C ILE A 273 2.57 41.60 -7.05
N SER A 274 1.65 41.75 -7.99
CA SER A 274 1.92 42.38 -9.28
C SER A 274 2.46 43.77 -8.98
N LEU A 275 3.74 44.02 -9.30
CA LEU A 275 4.31 45.35 -9.36
C LEU A 275 3.57 46.13 -10.46
N VAL A 276 2.47 46.78 -10.07
CA VAL A 276 1.77 47.75 -10.92
C VAL A 276 2.58 49.04 -10.90
N ASN A 277 3.29 49.27 -12.01
CA ASN A 277 3.62 50.55 -12.63
C ASN A 277 3.61 51.79 -11.73
N ILE A 278 4.79 52.17 -11.24
CA ILE A 278 5.11 53.58 -10.97
C ILE A 278 5.76 54.13 -12.24
N LEU A 279 4.95 54.69 -13.14
CA LEU A 279 5.42 55.65 -14.14
C LEU A 279 4.86 57.02 -13.73
N VAL A 280 5.76 57.86 -13.24
CA VAL A 280 5.55 59.28 -12.95
C VAL A 280 5.42 60.03 -14.29
N PRO A 281 4.40 60.86 -14.51
CA PRO A 281 4.33 61.69 -15.71
C PRO A 281 5.20 62.94 -15.56
N ASN A 282 5.97 63.23 -16.61
CA ASN A 282 6.43 64.59 -16.95
C ASN A 282 5.40 65.25 -17.84
#